data_AF-A0A355GTI5-F1
#
_entry.id   AF-A0A355GTI5-F1
#
_cell.length_a   1.000
_cell.length_b   1.000
_cell.length_c   1.000
_cell.angle_alpha   90.00
_cell.angle_beta   90.00
_cell.angle_gamma   90.00
#
_symmetry.space_group_name_H-M   'P 1'
#
loop_
_entity.id
_entity.type
_entity.pdbx_description
1 polymer ?
#
loop_
_entity_poly.entity_id
_entity_poly.type
_entity_poly.pdbx_seq_one_letter_code
_entity_poly.pdbx_strand_id
1 'polypeptide(L)'
;MLSTEFNIPEEKLQQIGLFNVFLDEDSHFFINIKRLQATTVSEFIGAYEKVNQYFHEIGLLLKTSRSNKDRTYREAIRRFDFPEVNGINLGFSSGRHGAGFGTMLR
;
A
#
# COMPACT_ATOMS: atom_id res chain seq x y z
N MET A 1 2.22 -20.76 -8.09
CA MET A 1 1.21 -20.33 -7.08
C MET A 1 1.48 -21.05 -5.77
N LEU A 2 1.21 -20.42 -4.63
CA LEU A 2 1.45 -20.98 -3.29
C LEU A 2 0.92 -22.42 -3.13
N SER A 3 -0.29 -22.70 -3.61
CA SER A 3 -0.88 -24.05 -3.61
C SER A 3 -0.02 -25.09 -4.35
N THR A 4 0.46 -24.75 -5.54
CA THR A 4 1.30 -25.63 -6.38
C THR A 4 2.66 -25.88 -5.75
N GLU A 5 3.30 -24.83 -5.27
CA GLU A 5 4.68 -24.89 -4.74
C GLU A 5 4.78 -25.72 -3.46
N PHE A 6 3.74 -25.66 -2.62
CA PHE A 6 3.69 -26.41 -1.36
C PHE A 6 2.80 -27.67 -1.43
N ASN A 7 2.29 -28.01 -2.60
CA ASN A 7 1.37 -29.14 -2.81
C ASN A 7 0.16 -29.13 -1.85
N ILE A 8 -0.45 -27.94 -1.68
CA ILE A 8 -1.62 -27.72 -0.83
C ILE A 8 -2.87 -27.58 -1.75
N PRO A 9 -3.94 -28.35 -1.52
CA PRO A 9 -5.20 -28.16 -2.26
C PRO A 9 -5.72 -26.73 -2.15
N GLU A 10 -6.11 -26.12 -3.26
CA GLU A 10 -6.57 -24.73 -3.28
C GLU A 10 -7.83 -24.53 -2.42
N GLU A 11 -8.70 -25.54 -2.35
CA GLU A 11 -9.90 -25.53 -1.53
C GLU A 11 -9.57 -25.32 -0.04
N LYS A 12 -8.43 -25.87 0.41
CA LYS A 12 -7.96 -25.69 1.78
C LYS A 12 -7.53 -24.25 2.04
N LEU A 13 -6.90 -23.58 1.06
CA LEU A 13 -6.54 -22.17 1.16
C LEU A 13 -7.79 -21.29 1.19
N GLN A 14 -8.77 -21.59 0.33
CA GLN A 14 -10.04 -20.86 0.29
C GLN A 14 -10.83 -21.01 1.60
N GLN A 15 -10.88 -22.21 2.17
CA GLN A 15 -11.56 -22.49 3.45
C GLN A 15 -11.01 -21.65 4.62
N ILE A 16 -9.70 -21.43 4.65
CA ILE A 16 -9.05 -20.60 5.69
C ILE A 16 -9.01 -19.11 5.31
N GLY A 17 -9.53 -18.73 4.13
CA GLY A 17 -9.50 -17.36 3.63
C GLY A 17 -8.10 -16.87 3.21
N LEU A 18 -7.17 -17.79 2.93
CA LEU A 18 -5.82 -17.43 2.50
C LEU A 18 -5.78 -17.16 1.00
N PHE A 19 -5.16 -16.05 0.63
CA PHE A 19 -4.96 -15.68 -0.75
C PHE A 19 -3.85 -16.53 -1.41
N ASN A 20 -4.16 -17.15 -2.56
CA ASN A 20 -3.25 -18.01 -3.29
C ASN A 20 -2.32 -17.20 -4.22
N VAL A 21 -1.25 -16.65 -3.62
CA VAL A 21 -0.29 -15.76 -4.29
C VAL A 21 0.57 -16.46 -5.35
N PHE A 22 1.05 -15.70 -6.33
CA PHE A 22 2.25 -16.05 -7.09
C PHE A 22 3.51 -15.80 -6.25
N LEU A 23 4.48 -16.72 -6.30
CA LEU A 23 5.70 -16.62 -5.49
C LEU A 23 6.82 -15.86 -6.22
N ASP A 24 6.81 -15.96 -7.55
CA ASP A 24 7.84 -15.49 -8.48
C ASP A 24 7.45 -14.24 -9.26
N GLU A 25 6.19 -13.82 -9.16
CA GLU A 25 5.67 -12.61 -9.80
C GLU A 25 4.67 -11.87 -8.91
N ASP A 26 4.49 -10.58 -9.19
CA ASP A 26 3.48 -9.78 -8.54
C ASP A 26 2.08 -10.25 -8.93
N SER A 27 1.21 -10.39 -7.93
CA SER A 27 -0.20 -10.64 -8.20
C SER A 27 -0.84 -9.34 -8.70
N HIS A 28 -1.67 -9.41 -9.75
CA HIS A 28 -2.41 -8.26 -10.31
C HIS A 28 -3.55 -7.73 -9.41
N PHE A 29 -3.26 -7.56 -8.13
CA PHE A 29 -4.17 -7.00 -7.14
C PHE A 29 -3.75 -5.58 -6.81
N PHE A 30 -4.74 -4.70 -6.73
CA PHE A 30 -4.56 -3.36 -6.22
C PHE A 30 -5.20 -3.26 -4.83
N ILE A 31 -4.58 -2.48 -3.96
CA ILE A 31 -5.12 -2.20 -2.63
C ILE A 31 -6.36 -1.31 -2.81
N ASN A 32 -7.54 -1.83 -2.47
CA ASN A 32 -8.77 -1.04 -2.44
C ASN A 32 -9.04 -0.49 -1.04
N ILE A 33 -8.59 0.74 -0.79
CA ILE A 33 -8.72 1.43 0.51
C ILE A 33 -10.19 1.56 0.95
N LYS A 34 -11.16 1.62 0.02
CA LYS A 34 -12.59 1.67 0.39
C LYS A 34 -13.05 0.41 1.12
N ARG A 35 -12.40 -0.73 0.92
CA ARG A 35 -12.73 -1.95 1.67
C ARG A 35 -12.44 -1.82 3.16
N LEU A 36 -11.53 -0.94 3.56
CA LEU A 36 -11.27 -0.67 4.99
C LEU A 36 -12.48 -0.05 5.68
N GLN A 37 -13.40 0.62 4.97
CA GLN A 37 -14.62 1.20 5.55
C GLN A 37 -15.61 0.13 6.02
N ALA A 38 -15.62 -1.03 5.36
CA ALA A 38 -16.57 -2.11 5.60
C ALA A 38 -15.88 -3.39 6.07
N THR A 39 -14.62 -3.30 6.51
CA THR A 39 -13.85 -4.47 6.94
C THR A 39 -14.36 -4.98 8.29
N THR A 40 -14.45 -6.30 8.43
CA THR A 40 -14.72 -6.99 9.70
C THR A 40 -13.47 -7.63 10.29
N VAL A 41 -12.34 -7.54 9.59
CA VAL A 41 -11.05 -8.09 10.02
C VAL A 41 -10.51 -7.23 11.18
N SER A 42 -10.25 -7.88 12.32
CA SER A 42 -9.91 -7.20 13.58
C SER A 42 -8.65 -6.33 13.48
N GLU A 43 -7.68 -6.78 12.70
CA GLU A 43 -6.39 -6.15 12.45
C GLU A 43 -6.53 -4.82 11.70
N PHE A 44 -7.64 -4.64 10.98
CA PHE A 44 -7.94 -3.44 10.20
C PHE A 44 -8.97 -2.51 10.85
N ILE A 45 -9.41 -2.80 12.08
CA ILE A 45 -10.31 -1.90 12.81
C ILE A 45 -9.63 -0.53 12.98
N GLY A 46 -10.32 0.53 12.56
CA GLY A 46 -9.81 1.91 12.58
C GLY A 46 -8.76 2.22 11.50
N ALA A 47 -8.45 1.30 10.60
CA ALA A 47 -7.47 1.52 9.54
C ALA A 47 -7.93 2.59 8.55
N TYR A 48 -9.24 2.65 8.25
CA TYR A 48 -9.78 3.65 7.35
C TYR A 48 -9.57 5.07 7.89
N GLU A 49 -9.88 5.31 9.16
CA GLU A 49 -9.69 6.59 9.84
C GLU A 49 -8.21 6.96 9.88
N LYS A 50 -7.32 6.00 10.18
CA LYS A 50 -5.87 6.24 10.18
C LYS A 50 -5.36 6.70 8.81
N VAL A 51 -5.81 6.07 7.72
CA VAL A 51 -5.43 6.48 6.36
C VAL A 51 -5.92 7.90 6.08
N ASN A 52 -7.18 8.21 6.38
CA ASN A 52 -7.73 9.55 6.16
C ASN A 52 -7.02 10.62 6.99
N GLN A 53 -6.76 10.34 8.27
CA GLN A 53 -6.03 11.24 9.15
C GLN A 53 -4.63 11.53 8.63
N TYR A 54 -3.92 10.51 8.15
CA TYR A 54 -2.59 10.66 7.58
C TYR A 54 -2.58 11.63 6.39
N PHE A 55 -3.48 11.42 5.42
CA PHE A 55 -3.57 12.31 4.25
C PHE A 55 -4.14 13.69 4.59
N HIS A 56 -5.01 13.79 5.60
CA HIS A 56 -5.50 15.07 6.11
C HIS A 56 -4.35 15.93 6.65
N GLU A 57 -3.45 15.36 7.45
CA GLU A 57 -2.29 16.07 7.99
C GLU A 57 -1.35 16.56 6.89
N ILE A 58 -1.11 15.74 5.85
CA ILE A 58 -0.35 16.18 4.67
C ILE A 58 -1.04 17.37 4.00
N GLY A 59 -2.36 17.29 3.82
CA GLY A 59 -3.17 18.39 3.27
C GLY A 59 -3.07 19.68 4.08
N LEU A 60 -3.03 19.60 5.41
CA LEU A 60 -2.84 20.77 6.29
C LEU A 60 -1.45 21.41 6.12
N LEU A 61 -0.40 20.59 6.02
CA LEU A 61 0.96 21.06 5.76
C LEU A 61 1.05 21.80 4.42
N LEU A 62 0.46 21.22 3.37
CA LEU A 62 0.41 21.83 2.03
C LEU A 62 -0.41 23.12 2.01
N LYS A 63 -1.58 23.14 2.65
CA LYS A 63 -2.46 24.33 2.74
C LYS A 63 -1.77 25.52 3.41
N THR A 64 -0.88 25.26 4.37
CA THR A 64 -0.15 26.30 5.11
C THR A 64 1.05 26.83 4.31
N SER A 65 1.56 26.02 3.38
CA SER A 65 2.72 26.36 2.57
C SER A 65 2.38 27.37 1.48
N ARG A 66 3.28 28.31 1.23
CA ARG A 66 3.22 29.29 0.13
C ARG A 66 4.31 29.08 -0.92
N SER A 67 5.37 28.35 -0.57
CA SER A 67 6.50 28.04 -1.45
C SER A 67 7.04 26.64 -1.20
N ASN A 68 7.68 26.03 -2.20
CA ASN A 68 8.40 24.77 -2.04
C ASN A 68 9.63 24.85 -1.10
N LYS A 69 10.05 26.08 -0.75
CA LYS A 69 11.12 26.32 0.23
C LYS A 69 10.64 26.22 1.68
N ASP A 70 9.32 26.20 1.90
CA ASP A 70 8.75 26.19 3.23
C ASP A 70 9.01 24.85 3.93
N ARG A 71 9.23 24.91 5.25
CA ARG A 71 9.41 23.70 6.06
C ARG A 71 8.19 22.78 5.97
N THR A 72 6.98 23.34 5.91
CA THR A 72 5.73 22.59 5.81
C THR A 72 5.61 21.86 4.47
N TYR A 73 6.04 22.47 3.36
CA TYR A 73 6.12 21.80 2.07
C TYR A 73 7.07 20.60 2.12
N ARG A 74 8.30 20.82 2.59
CA ARG A 74 9.30 19.74 2.65
C ARG A 74 8.85 18.57 3.53
N GLU A 75 8.18 18.87 4.64
CA GLU A 75 7.63 17.84 5.51
C GLU A 75 6.45 17.10 4.86
N ALA A 76 5.58 17.80 4.13
CA ALA A 76 4.51 17.16 3.36
C ALA A 76 5.07 16.19 2.32
N ILE A 77 6.08 16.61 1.54
CA ILE A 77 6.74 15.75 0.55
C ILE A 77 7.41 14.55 1.23
N ARG A 78 8.12 14.77 2.34
CA ARG A 78 8.76 13.69 3.11
C ARG A 78 7.76 12.65 3.60
N ARG A 79 6.55 13.06 4.02
CA ARG A 79 5.48 12.15 4.44
C ARG A 79 4.76 11.48 3.27
N PHE A 80 4.72 12.13 2.11
CA PHE A 80 4.11 11.59 0.90
C PHE A 80 5.04 10.60 0.17
N ASP A 81 6.33 10.58 0.51
CA ASP A 81 7.29 9.60 0.02
C ASP A 81 7.12 8.28 0.78
N PHE A 82 6.48 7.30 0.14
CA PHE A 82 6.25 5.96 0.69
C PHE A 82 7.31 5.01 0.13
N PRO A 83 8.31 4.60 0.94
CA PRO A 83 9.23 3.55 0.50
C PRO A 83 8.44 2.25 0.31
N GLU A 84 8.73 1.55 -0.79
CA GLU A 84 8.14 0.24 -1.04
C GLU A 84 8.57 -0.75 0.06
N VAL A 85 7.65 -1.63 0.44
CA VAL A 85 7.92 -2.71 1.39
C VAL A 85 8.17 -3.99 0.60
N ASN A 86 9.40 -4.49 0.66
CA ASN A 86 9.78 -5.74 -0.01
C ASN A 86 8.96 -6.93 0.51
N GLY A 87 8.61 -7.86 -0.40
CA GLY A 87 7.99 -9.14 -0.05
C GLY A 87 6.47 -9.13 0.04
N ILE A 88 5.80 -8.07 -0.42
CA ILE A 88 4.33 -8.00 -0.46
C ILE A 88 3.79 -8.58 -1.80
N ASN A 89 4.61 -8.75 -2.85
CA ASN A 89 4.25 -9.30 -4.16
C ASN A 89 2.93 -8.72 -4.73
N LEU A 90 2.71 -7.42 -4.52
CA LEU A 90 1.55 -6.67 -4.99
C LEU A 90 2.05 -5.52 -5.86
N GLY A 91 1.74 -5.54 -7.14
CA GLY A 91 2.26 -4.52 -8.05
C GLY A 91 2.10 -4.86 -9.53
N PHE A 92 2.48 -3.90 -10.37
CA PHE A 92 2.56 -4.05 -11.82
C PHE A 92 3.96 -3.62 -12.33
N SER A 93 4.97 -3.66 -11.46
CA SER A 93 6.32 -3.19 -11.80
C SER A 93 7.05 -4.24 -12.63
N SER A 94 7.65 -3.82 -13.75
CA SER A 94 8.56 -4.67 -14.53
C SER A 94 9.97 -4.77 -13.93
N GLY A 95 10.28 -3.96 -12.90
CA GLY A 95 11.55 -3.94 -12.18
C GLY A 95 11.46 -4.56 -10.78
N ARG A 96 12.59 -5.06 -10.27
CA ARG A 96 12.70 -5.72 -8.94
C ARG A 96 12.43 -4.83 -7.73
N HIS A 97 12.46 -3.51 -7.92
CA HIS A 97 12.20 -2.52 -6.86
C HIS A 97 11.34 -1.39 -7.44
N GLY A 98 10.22 -1.11 -6.79
CA GLY A 98 9.38 0.05 -6.99
C GLY A 98 10.03 1.31 -6.42
N ALA A 99 9.99 2.38 -7.20
CA ALA A 99 10.59 3.66 -6.81
C ALA A 99 9.76 4.42 -5.75
N GLY A 100 8.53 3.98 -5.46
CA GLY A 100 7.55 4.65 -4.59
C GLY A 100 7.08 6.01 -5.15
N PHE A 101 8.02 6.93 -5.33
CA PHE A 101 7.83 8.27 -5.84
C PHE A 101 8.85 8.57 -6.97
N GLY A 102 8.38 8.58 -8.21
CA GLY A 102 9.21 8.74 -9.40
C GLY A 102 9.89 10.12 -9.47
N THR A 103 11.03 10.18 -10.17
CA THR A 103 11.82 11.42 -10.35
C THR A 103 11.04 12.56 -11.01
N MET A 104 10.01 12.24 -11.81
CA MET A 104 9.13 13.21 -12.47
C MET A 104 8.11 13.88 -11.52
N LEU A 105 7.94 13.33 -10.31
CA LEU A 105 6.99 13.84 -9.31
C LEU A 105 7.69 14.55 -8.13
N ARG A 106 9.04 14.52 -8.09
CA ARG A 106 9.89 15.17 -7.07
C ARG A 106 10.13 16.65 -7.34
#